data_AF-A0A1G2YBI3-F1
#
_entry.id   AF-A0A1G2YBI3-F1
#
_cell.length_a   1.000
_cell.length_b   1.000
_cell.length_c   1.000
_cell.angle_alpha   90.00
_cell.angle_beta   90.00
_cell.angle_gamma   90.00
#
_symmetry.space_group_name_H-M   'P 1'
#
loop_
_entity.id
_entity.type
_entity.pdbx_description
1 polymer ?
#
loop_
_entity_poly.entity_id
_entity_poly.type
_entity_poly.pdbx_seq_one_letter_code
_entity_poly.pdbx_strand_id
1 'polypeptide(L)'
;MCCESVTRTEFRVEEKTDPAINEQFQKDIEARILYYSQRIENIQQRLNELDSEWDIERVLETQASALTVVGVLLGITACKKWFLLPAIVGGFFLQHAITGWCPPVPLFRRLGIRTMREINQERYGLKALKGDFDEINSKTDEPPQSKALKVINAVKVDDIKRAVL
;
A
#
# COMPACT_ATOMS: atom_id res chain seq x y z
N MET A 1 12.57 2.75 -23.90
CA MET A 1 12.05 3.97 -23.23
C MET A 1 10.53 3.87 -23.19
N CYS A 2 9.95 3.30 -22.14
CA CYS A 2 8.48 3.21 -21.93
C CYS A 2 8.13 3.02 -20.44
N CYS A 3 8.93 3.57 -19.52
CA CYS A 3 8.71 3.38 -18.07
C CYS A 3 8.63 4.73 -17.33
N GLU A 4 7.97 5.71 -17.94
CA GLU A 4 7.91 7.08 -17.42
C GLU A 4 6.46 7.52 -17.18
N SER A 5 5.67 6.69 -16.49
CA SER A 5 4.39 7.13 -15.92
C SER A 5 3.83 6.25 -14.80
N VAL A 6 4.69 5.63 -13.97
CA VAL A 6 4.21 5.28 -12.61
C VAL A 6 3.96 6.61 -11.92
N THR A 7 2.68 6.96 -11.75
CA THR A 7 2.29 8.31 -11.39
C THR A 7 2.91 8.73 -10.06
N ARG A 8 3.49 9.95 -10.01
CA ARG A 8 4.09 10.61 -8.82
C ARG A 8 3.18 10.56 -7.57
N THR A 9 1.88 10.33 -7.76
CA THR A 9 0.86 10.18 -6.72
C THR A 9 1.07 8.98 -5.80
N GLU A 10 1.54 7.84 -6.31
CA GLU A 10 1.63 6.59 -5.53
C GLU A 10 2.66 6.68 -4.38
N PHE A 11 3.71 7.50 -4.55
CA PHE A 11 4.80 7.63 -3.58
C PHE A 11 4.59 8.75 -2.56
N ARG A 12 3.63 9.66 -2.80
CA ARG A 12 3.41 10.85 -1.96
C ARG A 12 3.13 10.53 -0.50
N VAL A 13 2.44 9.43 -0.24
CA VAL A 13 2.13 8.99 1.13
C VAL A 13 3.42 8.64 1.85
N GLU A 14 4.29 7.89 1.21
CA GLU A 14 5.56 7.43 1.79
C GLU A 14 6.53 8.59 1.94
N GLU A 15 6.65 9.48 0.95
CA GLU A 15 7.47 10.71 1.01
C GLU A 15 7.09 11.65 2.16
N LYS A 16 5.81 11.65 2.57
CA LYS A 16 5.27 12.49 3.65
C LYS A 16 5.09 11.73 4.96
N THR A 17 5.41 10.45 4.99
CA THR A 17 5.40 9.64 6.22
C THR A 17 6.76 9.75 6.92
N ASP A 18 6.76 9.63 8.24
CA ASP A 18 8.00 9.58 9.02
C ASP A 18 8.90 8.44 8.51
N PRO A 19 10.19 8.71 8.19
CA PRO A 19 11.11 7.69 7.70
C PRO A 19 11.16 6.43 8.56
N ALA A 20 11.04 6.55 9.88
CA ALA A 20 11.06 5.40 10.79
C ALA A 20 9.87 4.46 10.58
N ILE A 21 8.69 5.01 10.24
CA ILE A 21 7.48 4.23 9.96
C ILE A 21 7.64 3.50 8.62
N ASN A 22 8.15 4.18 7.59
CA ASN A 22 8.39 3.55 6.29
C ASN A 22 9.44 2.42 6.41
N GLU A 23 10.52 2.66 7.17
CA GLU A 23 11.54 1.65 7.41
C GLU A 23 10.97 0.44 8.17
N GLN A 24 10.06 0.66 9.11
CA GLN A 24 9.37 -0.42 9.81
C GLN A 24 8.55 -1.29 8.85
N PHE A 25 7.74 -0.69 7.98
CA PHE A 25 6.97 -1.45 6.99
C PHE A 25 7.89 -2.25 6.07
N GLN A 26 9.00 -1.68 5.63
CA GLN A 26 9.96 -2.39 4.79
C GLN A 26 10.58 -3.60 5.50
N LYS A 27 11.00 -3.42 6.76
CA LYS A 27 11.54 -4.52 7.59
C LYS A 27 10.51 -5.62 7.79
N ASP A 28 9.24 -5.27 8.01
CA ASP A 28 8.16 -6.23 8.19
C ASP A 28 7.88 -7.02 6.90
N ILE A 29 7.91 -6.36 5.74
CA ILE A 29 7.77 -7.02 4.43
C ILE A 29 8.91 -8.02 4.22
N GLU A 30 10.16 -7.60 4.43
CA GLU A 30 11.34 -8.48 4.30
C GLU A 30 11.26 -9.68 5.24
N ALA A 31 10.90 -9.46 6.51
CA ALA A 31 10.74 -10.51 7.49
C ALA A 31 9.65 -11.52 7.09
N ARG A 32 8.53 -11.04 6.53
CA ARG A 32 7.46 -11.91 6.01
C ARG A 32 7.92 -12.74 4.81
N ILE A 33 8.61 -12.13 3.84
CA ILE A 33 9.16 -12.84 2.68
C ILE A 33 10.12 -13.94 3.14
N LEU A 34 11.04 -13.64 4.07
CA LEU A 34 11.96 -14.62 4.63
C LEU A 34 11.21 -15.75 5.38
N TYR A 35 10.19 -15.39 6.17
CA TYR A 35 9.38 -16.36 6.90
C TYR A 35 8.68 -17.37 5.98
N TYR A 36 8.13 -16.90 4.86
CA TYR A 36 7.44 -17.75 3.88
C TYR A 36 8.40 -18.49 2.92
N SER A 37 9.67 -18.08 2.81
CA SER A 37 10.66 -18.82 2.00
C SER A 37 10.90 -20.27 2.44
N GLN A 38 10.56 -20.58 3.70
CA GLN A 38 10.64 -21.92 4.28
C GLN A 38 9.28 -22.63 4.39
N ARG A 39 8.18 -21.96 3.96
CA ARG A 39 6.78 -22.41 4.12
C ARG A 39 5.99 -22.09 2.85
N ILE A 40 6.50 -22.55 1.72
CA ILE A 40 5.99 -22.21 0.38
C ILE A 40 4.51 -22.64 0.26
N GLU A 41 4.14 -23.76 0.88
CA GLU A 41 2.78 -24.29 0.94
C GLU A 41 1.75 -23.31 1.53
N ASN A 42 2.18 -22.40 2.43
CA ASN A 42 1.30 -21.42 3.07
C ASN A 42 1.22 -20.09 2.30
N ILE A 43 2.00 -19.91 1.23
CA ILE A 43 2.03 -18.66 0.46
C ILE A 43 0.66 -18.35 -0.12
N GLN A 44 -0.06 -19.35 -0.64
CA GLN A 44 -1.37 -19.11 -1.25
C GLN A 44 -2.39 -18.57 -0.25
N GLN A 45 -2.37 -19.06 0.99
CA GLN A 45 -3.21 -18.50 2.06
C GLN A 45 -2.86 -17.04 2.32
N ARG A 46 -1.57 -16.71 2.42
CA ARG A 46 -1.14 -15.32 2.65
C ARG A 46 -1.52 -14.39 1.49
N LEU A 47 -1.42 -14.87 0.25
CA LEU A 47 -1.88 -14.10 -0.91
C LEU A 47 -3.38 -13.77 -0.81
N ASN A 48 -4.20 -14.73 -0.37
CA ASN A 48 -5.63 -14.49 -0.16
C ASN A 48 -5.88 -13.47 0.96
N GLU A 49 -5.08 -13.49 2.04
CA GLU A 49 -5.15 -12.47 3.09
C GLU A 49 -4.79 -11.08 2.54
N LEU A 50 -3.75 -10.98 1.71
CA LEU A 50 -3.34 -9.72 1.06
C LEU A 50 -4.41 -9.18 0.11
N ASP A 51 -5.21 -10.04 -0.52
CA ASP A 51 -6.32 -9.62 -1.38
C ASP A 51 -7.49 -9.05 -0.57
N SER A 52 -7.64 -9.49 0.68
CA SER A 52 -8.64 -8.95 1.62
C SER A 52 -8.16 -7.72 2.39
N GLU A 53 -6.86 -7.41 2.32
CA GLU A 53 -6.27 -6.29 3.04
C GLU A 53 -6.67 -4.94 2.41
N TRP A 54 -6.91 -3.95 3.26
CA TRP A 54 -7.29 -2.62 2.82
C TRP A 54 -6.08 -1.72 2.81
N ASP A 55 -5.75 -1.19 1.64
CA ASP A 55 -4.77 -0.13 1.51
C ASP A 55 -5.32 1.21 2.02
N ILE A 56 -4.40 2.12 2.33
CA ILE A 56 -4.71 3.44 2.87
C ILE A 56 -5.67 4.27 2.00
N GLU A 57 -5.62 4.15 0.67
CA GLU A 57 -6.48 4.91 -0.25
C GLU A 57 -7.92 4.40 -0.14
N ARG A 58 -8.10 3.07 -0.20
CA ARG A 58 -9.43 2.45 0.00
C ARG A 58 -10.04 2.79 1.36
N VAL A 59 -9.24 2.78 2.44
CA VAL A 59 -9.72 3.16 3.78
C VAL A 59 -10.19 4.61 3.83
N LEU A 60 -9.44 5.53 3.22
CA LEU A 60 -9.76 6.95 3.17
C LEU A 60 -11.04 7.21 2.38
N GLU A 61 -11.12 6.68 1.16
CA GLU A 61 -12.24 6.91 0.24
C GLU A 61 -13.54 6.29 0.77
N THR A 62 -13.46 5.09 1.34
CA THR A 62 -14.65 4.40 1.88
C THR A 62 -15.21 5.15 3.09
N GLN A 63 -14.36 5.57 4.03
CA GLN A 63 -14.82 6.32 5.20
C GLN A 63 -15.37 7.69 4.82
N ALA A 64 -14.70 8.40 3.91
CA ALA A 64 -15.18 9.67 3.39
C ALA A 64 -16.55 9.55 2.71
N SER A 65 -16.71 8.54 1.87
CA SER A 65 -17.95 8.27 1.15
C SER A 65 -19.07 7.88 2.11
N ALA A 66 -18.78 7.01 3.09
CA ALA A 66 -19.74 6.61 4.11
C ALA A 66 -20.23 7.81 4.93
N LEU A 67 -19.32 8.65 5.44
CA LEU A 67 -19.66 9.86 6.19
C LEU A 67 -20.47 10.85 5.34
N THR A 68 -20.12 10.99 4.06
CA THR A 68 -20.84 11.86 3.12
C THR A 68 -22.28 11.36 2.92
N VAL A 69 -22.45 10.07 2.61
CA VAL A 69 -23.77 9.46 2.41
C VAL A 69 -24.62 9.56 3.68
N VAL A 70 -24.07 9.20 4.84
CA VAL A 70 -24.77 9.31 6.13
C VAL A 70 -25.18 10.76 6.41
N GLY A 71 -24.26 11.71 6.21
CA GLY A 71 -24.56 13.12 6.44
C GLY A 71 -25.62 13.69 5.51
N VAL A 72 -25.63 13.27 4.23
CA VAL A 72 -26.68 13.63 3.27
C VAL A 72 -28.02 13.04 3.68
N LEU A 73 -28.07 11.74 4.02
CA LEU A 73 -29.30 11.07 4.45
C LEU A 73 -29.90 11.71 5.70
N LEU A 74 -29.07 12.03 6.70
CA LEU A 74 -29.50 12.72 7.92
C LEU A 74 -29.87 14.18 7.65
N GLY A 75 -29.23 14.82 6.67
CA GLY A 75 -29.56 16.18 6.20
C GLY A 75 -30.97 16.27 5.64
N ILE A 76 -31.38 15.24 4.90
CA ILE A 76 -32.71 15.12 4.30
C ILE A 76 -33.76 14.68 5.34
N THR A 77 -33.45 13.66 6.16
CA THR A 77 -34.45 12.99 7.01
C THR A 77 -34.57 13.57 8.43
N ALA A 78 -33.50 14.13 8.99
CA ALA A 78 -33.49 14.61 10.38
C ALA A 78 -33.44 16.14 10.46
N CYS A 79 -32.33 16.77 10.06
CA CYS A 79 -32.23 18.24 10.06
C CYS A 79 -31.13 18.77 9.14
N LYS A 80 -31.34 19.99 8.59
CA LYS A 80 -30.42 20.63 7.64
C LYS A 80 -28.98 20.81 8.16
N LYS A 81 -28.76 20.78 9.48
CA LYS A 81 -27.43 20.88 10.09
C LYS A 81 -26.53 19.70 9.71
N TRP A 82 -27.08 18.54 9.39
CA TRP A 82 -26.30 17.37 8.98
C TRP A 82 -25.61 17.53 7.63
N PHE A 83 -26.05 18.45 6.77
CA PHE A 83 -25.30 18.82 5.55
C PHE A 83 -23.94 19.45 5.85
N LEU A 84 -23.69 19.89 7.09
CA LEU A 84 -22.37 20.35 7.50
C LEU A 84 -21.32 19.21 7.44
N LEU A 85 -21.72 17.96 7.70
CA LEU A 85 -20.81 16.81 7.65
C LEU A 85 -20.22 16.58 6.23
N PRO A 86 -21.02 16.38 5.17
CA PRO A 86 -20.49 16.24 3.81
C PRO A 86 -19.78 17.51 3.34
N ALA A 87 -20.21 18.71 3.78
CA ALA A 87 -19.51 19.96 3.47
C ALA A 87 -18.09 19.99 4.07
N ILE A 88 -17.92 19.56 5.33
CA ILE A 88 -16.60 19.45 5.97
C ILE A 88 -15.74 18.40 5.26
N VAL A 89 -16.27 17.21 4.99
CA VAL A 89 -15.55 16.15 4.27
C VAL A 89 -15.07 16.66 2.91
N GLY A 90 -15.97 17.23 2.10
CA GLY A 90 -15.63 17.81 0.80
C GLY A 90 -14.60 18.95 0.90
N GLY A 91 -14.72 19.79 1.93
CA GLY A 91 -13.74 20.85 2.22
C GLY A 91 -12.34 20.29 2.48
N PHE A 92 -12.21 19.19 3.23
CA PHE A 92 -10.93 18.52 3.44
C PHE A 92 -10.34 17.97 2.13
N PHE A 93 -11.14 17.37 1.25
CA PHE A 93 -10.66 16.92 -0.06
C PHE A 93 -10.21 18.09 -0.94
N LEU A 94 -10.96 19.19 -0.95
CA LEU A 94 -10.60 20.39 -1.70
C LEU A 94 -9.27 20.96 -1.19
N GLN A 95 -9.13 21.10 0.13
CA GLN A 95 -7.86 21.53 0.72
C GLN A 95 -6.72 20.57 0.43
N HIS A 96 -6.98 19.25 0.44
CA HIS A 96 -5.99 18.24 0.08
C HIS A 96 -5.53 18.38 -1.36
N ALA A 97 -6.47 18.58 -2.30
CA ALA A 97 -6.15 18.76 -3.71
C ALA A 97 -5.26 20.00 -3.95
N ILE A 98 -5.46 21.06 -3.16
CA ILE A 98 -4.71 22.31 -3.27
C ILE A 98 -3.34 22.23 -2.57
N THR A 99 -3.30 21.73 -1.34
CA THR A 99 -2.09 21.77 -0.48
C THR A 99 -1.24 20.51 -0.58
N GLY A 100 -1.81 19.42 -1.11
CA GLY A 100 -1.17 18.12 -1.18
C GLY A 100 -1.02 17.39 0.15
N TRP A 101 -1.46 17.97 1.26
CA TRP A 101 -1.36 17.38 2.59
C TRP A 101 -2.69 16.79 3.04
N CYS A 102 -2.67 15.60 3.63
CA CYS A 102 -3.87 14.93 4.14
C CYS A 102 -3.67 14.65 5.65
N PRO A 103 -4.34 15.38 6.56
CA PRO A 103 -4.23 15.15 8.00
C PRO A 103 -4.47 13.70 8.45
N PRO A 104 -5.43 12.93 7.88
CA PRO A 104 -5.66 11.56 8.32
C PRO A 104 -4.60 10.56 7.86
N VAL A 105 -3.82 10.87 6.81
CA VAL A 105 -2.81 9.94 6.27
C VAL A 105 -1.72 9.62 7.32
N PRO A 106 -1.02 10.59 7.94
CA PRO A 106 -0.01 10.28 8.96
C PRO A 106 -0.57 9.49 10.16
N LEU A 107 -1.84 9.70 10.51
CA LEU A 107 -2.49 8.96 11.59
C LEU A 107 -2.69 7.50 11.19
N PHE A 108 -3.24 7.23 10.00
CA PHE A 108 -3.42 5.87 9.49
C PHE A 108 -2.11 5.12 9.31
N ARG A 109 -1.05 5.81 8.89
CA ARG A 109 0.30 5.24 8.79
C ARG A 109 0.83 4.79 10.16
N ARG A 110 0.62 5.61 11.21
CA ARG A 110 0.96 5.23 12.61
C ARG A 110 0.11 4.08 13.14
N LEU A 111 -1.10 3.89 12.63
CA LEU A 111 -1.97 2.76 12.96
C LEU A 111 -1.62 1.47 12.18
N GLY A 112 -0.55 1.48 11.37
CA GLY A 112 -0.10 0.29 10.65
C GLY A 112 -0.81 0.06 9.32
N ILE A 113 -1.55 1.03 8.79
CA ILE A 113 -2.24 0.87 7.49
C ILE A 113 -1.22 1.07 6.36
N ARG A 114 -1.11 0.04 5.52
CA ARG A 114 -0.13 -0.03 4.43
C ARG A 114 -0.62 0.66 3.17
N THR A 115 0.32 1.09 2.34
CA THR A 115 0.03 1.54 0.97
C THR A 115 -0.22 0.34 0.07
N MET A 116 -0.91 0.55 -1.05
CA MET A 116 -1.08 -0.49 -2.06
C MET A 116 0.29 -0.98 -2.58
N ARG A 117 1.28 -0.09 -2.63
CA ARG A 117 2.66 -0.43 -3.04
C ARG A 117 3.31 -1.42 -2.09
N GLU A 118 3.24 -1.17 -0.79
CA GLU A 118 3.77 -2.06 0.26
C GLU A 118 3.09 -3.45 0.25
N ILE A 119 1.76 -3.48 0.11
CA ILE A 119 0.99 -4.72 -0.01
C ILE A 119 1.43 -5.49 -1.27
N ASN A 120 1.62 -4.78 -2.39
CA ASN A 120 2.07 -5.36 -3.65
C ASN A 120 3.52 -5.84 -3.60
N GLN A 121 4.42 -5.15 -2.90
CA GLN A 121 5.79 -5.59 -2.69
C GLN A 121 5.83 -6.95 -2.00
N GLU A 122 5.05 -7.14 -0.93
CA GLU A 122 4.90 -8.44 -0.29
C GLU A 122 4.29 -9.48 -1.27
N ARG A 123 3.17 -9.14 -1.92
CA ARG A 123 2.48 -10.02 -2.88
C ARG A 123 3.41 -10.53 -3.97
N TYR A 124 4.17 -9.64 -4.61
CA TYR A 124 5.08 -10.01 -5.68
C TYR A 124 6.28 -10.80 -5.17
N GLY A 125 6.80 -10.45 -3.99
CA GLY A 125 7.87 -11.22 -3.36
C GLY A 125 7.45 -12.67 -3.09
N LEU A 126 6.24 -12.86 -2.57
CA LEU A 126 5.68 -14.19 -2.32
C LEU A 126 5.38 -14.97 -3.61
N LYS A 127 4.83 -14.33 -4.65
CA LYS A 127 4.64 -14.95 -5.96
C LYS A 127 5.96 -15.41 -6.58
N ALA A 128 7.01 -14.61 -6.45
CA ALA A 128 8.34 -14.98 -6.90
C ALA A 128 8.92 -16.18 -6.14
N LEU A 129 8.74 -16.25 -4.83
CA LEU A 129 9.15 -17.41 -4.02
C LEU A 129 8.41 -18.69 -4.42
N LYS A 130 7.10 -18.59 -4.66
CA LYS A 130 6.26 -19.72 -5.07
C LYS A 130 6.62 -20.26 -6.46
N GLY A 131 7.28 -19.46 -7.29
CA GLY A 131 7.68 -19.85 -8.65
C GLY A 131 6.70 -19.41 -9.74
N ASP A 132 5.75 -18.52 -9.43
CA ASP A 132 4.76 -18.02 -10.39
C ASP A 132 5.41 -17.23 -11.56
N PHE A 133 6.71 -16.92 -11.48
CA PHE A 133 7.49 -16.26 -12.55
C PHE A 133 8.57 -17.17 -13.19
N ASP A 134 8.62 -18.46 -12.86
CA ASP A 134 9.69 -19.36 -13.32
C ASP A 134 9.59 -19.66 -14.83
N GLU A 135 8.38 -19.64 -15.41
CA GLU A 135 8.20 -19.72 -16.87
C GLU A 135 8.76 -18.50 -17.61
N ILE A 136 8.78 -17.32 -16.98
CA ILE A 136 9.33 -16.09 -17.55
C ILE A 136 10.87 -16.08 -17.44
N ASN A 137 11.45 -16.82 -16.50
CA ASN A 137 12.88 -16.80 -16.14
C ASN A 137 13.65 -18.11 -16.40
N SER A 138 13.06 -19.07 -17.12
CA SER A 138 13.44 -20.47 -17.45
C SER A 138 14.91 -20.98 -17.41
N LYS A 139 15.76 -20.55 -16.46
CA LYS A 139 17.19 -20.91 -16.42
C LYS A 139 17.82 -21.06 -15.04
N THR A 140 17.10 -21.22 -13.93
CA THR A 140 17.81 -21.37 -12.65
C THR A 140 17.12 -22.27 -11.63
N ASP A 141 17.58 -23.52 -11.54
CA ASP A 141 17.38 -24.43 -10.40
C ASP A 141 18.22 -23.94 -9.20
N GLU A 142 17.77 -22.87 -8.55
CA GLU A 142 18.43 -22.30 -7.36
C GLU A 142 17.61 -22.57 -6.08
N PRO A 143 18.26 -22.79 -4.93
CA PRO A 143 17.57 -23.06 -3.68
C PRO A 143 16.69 -21.85 -3.24
N PRO A 144 15.52 -22.09 -2.62
CA PRO A 144 14.52 -21.04 -2.30
C PRO A 144 15.06 -19.83 -1.53
N GLN A 145 16.07 -20.04 -0.68
CA GLN A 145 16.72 -19.00 0.12
C GLN A 145 17.56 -18.03 -0.73
N SER A 146 18.23 -18.53 -1.78
CA SER A 146 18.96 -17.69 -2.76
C SER A 146 17.98 -16.83 -3.56
N LYS A 147 16.84 -17.43 -3.92
CA LYS A 147 15.74 -16.74 -4.61
C LYS A 147 15.14 -15.62 -3.76
N ALA A 148 14.92 -15.87 -2.47
CA ALA A 148 14.44 -14.87 -1.50
C ALA A 148 15.36 -13.65 -1.41
N LEU A 149 16.66 -13.88 -1.28
CA LEU A 149 17.66 -12.80 -1.21
C LEU A 149 17.73 -11.98 -2.51
N LYS A 150 17.61 -12.63 -3.66
CA LYS A 150 17.52 -11.93 -4.96
C LYS A 150 16.27 -11.07 -5.07
N VAL A 151 15.12 -11.58 -4.63
CA VAL A 151 13.86 -10.83 -4.62
C VAL A 151 13.95 -9.63 -3.69
N ILE A 152 14.45 -9.80 -2.46
CA ILE A 152 14.65 -8.71 -1.49
C ILE A 152 15.60 -7.65 -2.07
N ASN A 153 16.70 -8.08 -2.70
CA ASN A 153 17.65 -7.16 -3.32
C ASN A 153 17.05 -6.45 -4.54
N ALA A 154 16.23 -7.12 -5.35
CA ALA A 154 15.53 -6.48 -6.48
C ALA A 154 14.55 -5.41 -5.99
N VAL A 155 13.77 -5.73 -4.94
CA VAL A 155 12.86 -4.76 -4.29
C VAL A 155 13.63 -3.57 -3.73
N LYS A 156 14.76 -3.79 -3.04
CA LYS A 156 15.63 -2.70 -2.53
C LYS A 156 16.29 -1.87 -3.62
N VAL A 157 16.76 -2.49 -4.70
CA VAL A 157 17.47 -1.79 -5.79
C VAL A 157 16.53 -0.87 -6.56
N ASP A 158 15.26 -1.26 -6.71
CA ASP A 158 14.24 -0.39 -7.29
C ASP A 158 13.92 0.82 -6.41
N ASP A 159 13.98 0.67 -5.08
CA ASP A 159 13.85 1.78 -4.14
C ASP A 159 15.12 2.69 -4.14
N ILE A 160 16.34 2.11 -4.18
CA ILE A 160 17.62 2.87 -4.16
C ILE A 160 17.87 3.65 -5.46
N LYS A 161 17.63 3.04 -6.63
CA LYS A 161 17.84 3.72 -7.92
C LYS A 161 16.92 4.94 -8.10
N ARG A 162 15.83 5.02 -7.34
CA ARG A 162 14.84 6.12 -7.41
C ARG A 162 15.01 7.15 -6.30
N ALA A 163 15.78 6.88 -5.26
CA ALA A 163 16.12 7.85 -4.21
C ALA A 163 17.30 8.78 -4.59
N VAL A 164 18.06 8.44 -5.65
CA VAL A 164 19.27 9.16 -6.11
C VAL A 164 19.04 9.93 -7.41
N LEU A 165 17.86 9.81 -8.03
CA LEU A 165 17.41 10.57 -9.21
C LEU A 165 16.27 11.50 -8.84
#